data_AF-A0A7K3Y964-F1
#
_entry.id   AF-A0A7K3Y964-F1
#
_cell.length_a   1.000
_cell.length_b   1.000
_cell.length_c   1.000
_cell.angle_alpha   90.00
_cell.angle_beta   90.00
_cell.angle_gamma   90.00
#
_symmetry.space_group_name_H-M   'P 1'
#
loop_
_entity.id
_entity.type
_entity.pdbx_description
1 polymer ?
#
loop_
_entity_poly.entity_id
_entity_poly.type
_entity_poly.pdbx_seq_one_letter_code
_entity_poly.pdbx_strand_id
1 'polypeptide(L)'
;MKKTQQKGSKSNDKAWMKWAYVGVALLFAVAMVGTYFSPMFNKGQAVQAGNVALIGYTIRGEDGRPLITTDQGLLEREYQKGNYNLLLSRGMEIPAGIEIPGEEITAIPIVHPPISGFSGFSLLGFEITSMSGGIAGMRPGEMRTISFSYGENRLEASLSEEDAEGLGLNFTEWEVGDLIPLGLTTSPEIPVGNDTPETPALRFGRILAKTPDSLAITYRYGSADITLNSIVR
;
A
#
# COMPACT_ATOMS: atom_id res chain seq x y z
N MET A 1 73.41 -14.69 -70.83
CA MET A 1 72.84 -15.65 -69.84
C MET A 1 73.32 -15.19 -68.47
N LYS A 2 72.51 -14.81 -67.47
CA LYS A 2 71.32 -15.45 -66.86
C LYS A 2 70.26 -14.39 -66.52
N LYS A 3 68.98 -14.78 -66.65
CA LYS A 3 67.81 -14.11 -66.07
C LYS A 3 67.73 -14.42 -64.57
N THR A 4 67.28 -13.46 -63.76
CA THR A 4 66.36 -13.78 -62.66
C THR A 4 65.34 -12.67 -62.51
N GLN A 5 64.09 -13.10 -62.43
CA GLN A 5 62.83 -12.37 -62.48
C GLN A 5 62.29 -12.21 -61.05
N GLN A 6 61.39 -11.23 -60.88
CA GLN A 6 60.31 -11.17 -59.86
C GLN A 6 60.75 -10.90 -58.40
N LYS A 7 59.98 -10.19 -57.55
CA LYS A 7 58.54 -9.93 -57.52
C LYS A 7 58.28 -8.77 -56.53
N GLY A 8 57.32 -7.90 -56.82
CA GLY A 8 56.80 -6.95 -55.85
C GLY A 8 55.97 -7.62 -54.74
N SER A 9 55.79 -6.92 -53.62
CA SER A 9 54.73 -7.20 -52.64
C SER A 9 54.11 -5.90 -52.13
N LYS A 10 53.12 -5.40 -52.89
CA LYS A 10 52.00 -4.65 -52.30
C LYS A 10 51.18 -5.65 -51.49
N SER A 11 51.19 -5.55 -50.16
CA SER A 11 50.02 -5.86 -49.32
C SER A 11 50.30 -5.53 -47.85
N ASN A 12 49.79 -4.41 -47.36
CA ASN A 12 49.61 -4.24 -45.91
C ASN A 12 48.22 -3.68 -45.50
N ASP A 13 47.37 -3.26 -46.45
CA ASP A 13 46.02 -2.76 -46.15
C ASP A 13 45.05 -3.84 -45.63
N LYS A 14 45.23 -5.11 -46.05
CA LYS A 14 44.32 -6.20 -45.67
C LYS A 14 44.49 -6.69 -44.22
N ALA A 15 45.63 -6.44 -43.59
CA ALA A 15 45.88 -6.86 -42.21
C ALA A 15 45.23 -5.90 -41.20
N TRP A 16 45.35 -4.59 -41.43
CA TRP A 16 44.68 -3.55 -40.66
C TRP A 16 43.15 -3.72 -40.64
N MET A 17 42.53 -3.99 -41.79
CA MET A 17 41.08 -4.19 -41.87
C MET A 17 40.60 -5.40 -41.06
N LYS A 18 41.41 -6.46 -40.94
CA LYS A 18 41.07 -7.62 -40.10
C LYS A 18 41.07 -7.28 -38.61
N TRP A 19 42.06 -6.51 -38.15
CA TRP A 19 42.13 -6.07 -36.76
C TRP A 19 41.02 -5.09 -36.40
N ALA A 20 40.64 -4.20 -37.32
CA ALA A 20 39.48 -3.32 -37.15
C ALA A 20 38.18 -4.13 -37.03
N TYR A 21 37.99 -5.15 -37.88
CA TYR A 21 36.81 -6.02 -37.83
C TYR A 21 36.72 -6.82 -36.53
N VAL A 22 37.85 -7.34 -36.05
CA VAL A 22 37.93 -8.04 -34.76
C VAL A 22 37.63 -7.10 -33.59
N GLY A 23 38.12 -5.86 -33.63
CA GLY A 23 37.83 -4.85 -32.61
C GLY A 23 36.34 -4.46 -32.55
N VAL A 24 35.70 -4.26 -33.72
CA VAL A 24 34.27 -3.95 -33.80
C VAL A 24 33.41 -5.15 -33.38
N ALA A 25 33.77 -6.37 -33.79
CA ALA A 25 33.07 -7.58 -33.38
C ALA A 25 33.15 -7.82 -31.86
N LEU A 26 34.30 -7.52 -31.24
CA LEU A 26 34.48 -7.62 -29.79
C LEU A 26 33.62 -6.58 -29.05
N LEU A 27 33.57 -5.34 -29.53
CA LEU A 27 32.72 -4.29 -28.95
C LEU A 27 31.23 -4.64 -29.03
N PHE A 28 30.77 -5.21 -30.15
CA PHE A 28 29.39 -5.70 -30.29
C PHE A 28 29.10 -6.87 -29.36
N ALA A 29 30.03 -7.82 -29.20
CA ALA A 29 29.88 -8.92 -28.26
C ALA A 29 29.81 -8.42 -26.80
N VAL A 30 30.66 -7.47 -26.41
CA VAL A 30 30.63 -6.85 -25.07
C VAL A 30 29.36 -6.04 -24.85
N ALA A 31 28.87 -5.29 -25.85
CA ALA A 31 27.61 -4.56 -25.76
C ALA A 31 26.41 -5.49 -25.63
N MET A 32 26.36 -6.59 -26.39
CA MET A 32 25.31 -7.61 -26.29
C MET A 32 25.33 -8.31 -24.93
N VAL A 33 26.51 -8.63 -24.38
CA VAL A 33 26.62 -9.20 -23.02
C VAL A 33 26.29 -8.15 -21.94
N GLY A 34 26.67 -6.89 -22.13
CA GLY A 34 26.34 -5.79 -21.24
C GLY A 34 24.84 -5.54 -21.12
N THR A 35 24.08 -5.68 -22.21
CA THR A 35 22.61 -5.60 -22.17
C THR A 35 21.96 -6.73 -21.37
N TYR A 36 22.57 -7.92 -21.31
CA TYR A 36 22.09 -9.03 -20.47
C TYR A 36 22.29 -8.78 -18.95
N PHE A 37 23.26 -7.95 -18.57
CA PHE A 37 23.47 -7.53 -17.18
C PHE A 37 22.68 -6.27 -16.79
N SER A 38 22.03 -5.59 -17.73
CA SER A 38 21.21 -4.40 -17.46
C SER A 38 20.14 -4.60 -16.36
N PRO A 39 19.45 -5.75 -16.26
CA PRO A 39 18.50 -6.00 -15.16
C PRO A 39 19.17 -6.13 -13.78
N MET A 40 20.46 -6.48 -13.71
CA MET A 40 21.20 -6.64 -12.45
C MET A 40 21.64 -5.29 -11.88
N PHE A 41 21.85 -4.28 -12.74
CA PHE A 41 22.17 -2.91 -12.36
C PHE A 41 20.96 -2.03 -12.08
N ASN A 42 19.76 -2.47 -12.51
CA ASN A 42 18.50 -1.77 -12.26
C ASN A 42 17.79 -2.26 -10.98
N LYS A 43 18.56 -2.66 -9.96
CA LYS A 43 18.01 -2.82 -8.60
C LYS A 43 17.70 -1.42 -8.09
N GLY A 44 16.48 -0.96 -8.31
CA GLY A 44 15.99 0.31 -7.79
C GLY A 44 16.34 0.45 -6.30
N GLN A 45 16.62 1.68 -5.88
CA GLN A 45 16.96 1.99 -4.50
C GLN A 45 15.88 1.41 -3.57
N ALA A 46 16.31 0.77 -2.49
CA ALA A 46 15.39 0.30 -1.47
C ALA A 46 15.00 1.48 -0.56
N VAL A 47 13.77 1.46 -0.05
CA VAL A 47 13.29 2.44 0.93
C VAL A 47 14.18 2.44 2.16
N GLN A 48 14.64 3.62 2.56
CA GLN A 48 15.36 3.85 3.82
C GLN A 48 14.52 4.73 4.74
N ALA A 49 14.84 4.72 6.03
CA ALA A 49 14.18 5.62 6.99
C ALA A 49 14.33 7.07 6.54
N GLY A 50 13.24 7.85 6.62
CA GLY A 50 13.19 9.23 6.14
C GLY A 50 12.82 9.39 4.66
N ASN A 51 12.83 8.32 3.86
CA ASN A 51 12.24 8.38 2.52
C ASN A 51 10.72 8.54 2.59
N VAL A 52 10.13 9.09 1.54
CA VAL A 52 8.68 9.05 1.31
C VAL A 52 8.38 8.09 0.16
N ALA A 53 7.53 7.11 0.43
CA ALA A 53 7.12 6.10 -0.54
C ALA A 53 5.69 6.36 -1.01
N LEU A 54 5.44 6.20 -2.31
CA LEU A 54 4.09 6.10 -2.85
C LEU A 54 3.69 4.62 -2.87
N ILE A 55 2.60 4.29 -2.18
CA ILE A 55 2.14 2.91 -2.02
C ILE A 55 0.73 2.69 -2.57
N GLY A 56 0.49 1.50 -3.13
CA GLY A 56 -0.82 0.88 -3.20
C GLY A 56 -1.01 -0.04 -1.99
N TYR A 57 -2.25 -0.26 -1.57
CA TYR A 57 -2.51 -1.06 -0.38
C TYR A 57 -3.89 -1.76 -0.40
N THR A 58 -4.01 -2.82 0.39
CA THR A 58 -5.29 -3.38 0.84
C THR A 58 -5.24 -3.55 2.35
N ILE A 59 -6.11 -2.84 3.07
CA ILE A 59 -6.27 -3.00 4.51
C ILE A 59 -7.24 -4.14 4.77
N ARG A 60 -6.88 -5.03 5.69
CA ARG A 60 -7.68 -6.19 6.06
C ARG A 60 -8.10 -6.16 7.51
N GLY A 61 -9.31 -6.62 7.77
CA GLY A 61 -9.76 -6.94 9.13
C GLY A 61 -8.92 -8.08 9.73
N GLU A 62 -9.07 -8.30 11.03
CA GLU A 62 -8.39 -9.40 11.73
C GLU A 62 -8.80 -10.79 11.22
N ASP A 63 -9.97 -10.89 10.57
CA ASP A 63 -10.46 -12.11 9.92
C ASP A 63 -9.94 -12.27 8.46
N GLY A 64 -9.09 -11.33 8.00
CA GLY A 64 -8.49 -11.33 6.67
C GLY A 64 -9.38 -10.72 5.58
N ARG A 65 -10.62 -10.31 5.88
CA ARG A 65 -11.50 -9.67 4.90
C ARG A 65 -10.94 -8.31 4.48
N PRO A 66 -10.90 -8.00 3.17
CA PRO A 66 -10.47 -6.69 2.71
C PRO A 66 -11.53 -5.64 3.09
N LEU A 67 -11.09 -4.51 3.64
CA LEU A 67 -11.95 -3.41 4.09
C LEU A 67 -11.85 -2.21 3.16
N ILE A 68 -10.63 -1.86 2.76
CA ILE A 68 -10.35 -0.81 1.77
C ILE A 68 -9.15 -1.21 0.93
N THR A 69 -9.20 -0.93 -0.37
CA THR A 69 -8.13 -1.30 -1.31
C THR A 69 -7.85 -0.20 -2.33
N THR A 70 -6.66 -0.22 -2.91
CA THR A 70 -6.33 0.53 -4.13
C THR A 70 -6.40 -0.34 -5.39
N ASP A 71 -6.60 -1.66 -5.25
CA ASP A 71 -6.71 -2.62 -6.35
C ASP A 71 -8.16 -2.69 -6.86
N GLN A 72 -8.40 -2.06 -8.01
CA GLN A 72 -9.71 -2.09 -8.68
C GLN A 72 -10.13 -3.51 -9.09
N GLY A 73 -9.18 -4.35 -9.51
CA GLY A 73 -9.48 -5.73 -9.87
C GLY A 73 -9.88 -6.57 -8.66
N LEU A 74 -9.32 -6.30 -7.47
CA LEU A 74 -9.78 -6.91 -6.23
C LEU A 74 -11.21 -6.49 -5.90
N LEU A 75 -11.50 -5.18 -5.99
CA LEU A 75 -12.85 -4.65 -5.76
C LEU A 75 -13.89 -5.34 -6.65
N GLU A 76 -13.64 -5.39 -7.95
CA GLU A 76 -14.55 -6.03 -8.92
C GLU A 76 -14.81 -7.50 -8.58
N ARG A 77 -13.76 -8.26 -8.26
CA ARG A 77 -13.88 -9.68 -7.90
C ARG A 77 -14.66 -9.90 -6.60
N GLU A 78 -14.49 -9.03 -5.62
CA GLU A 78 -15.22 -9.13 -4.35
C GLU A 78 -16.70 -8.74 -4.53
N TYR A 79 -17.00 -7.71 -5.35
CA TYR A 79 -18.38 -7.32 -5.64
C TYR A 79 -19.13 -8.40 -6.41
N GLN A 80 -18.46 -9.09 -7.34
CA GLN A 80 -19.05 -10.24 -8.04
C GLN A 80 -19.40 -11.40 -7.09
N LYS A 81 -18.73 -11.51 -5.94
CA LYS A 81 -19.04 -12.49 -4.89
C LYS A 81 -20.12 -11.99 -3.92
N GLY A 82 -20.61 -10.77 -4.07
CA GLY A 82 -21.56 -10.14 -3.16
C GLY A 82 -20.93 -9.38 -1.98
N ASN A 83 -19.61 -9.21 -1.96
CA ASN A 83 -18.90 -8.49 -0.90
C ASN A 83 -18.85 -6.99 -1.21
N TYR A 84 -19.98 -6.30 -1.00
CA TYR A 84 -20.12 -4.87 -1.30
C TYR A 84 -19.52 -3.94 -0.23
N ASN A 85 -19.06 -4.48 0.90
CA ASN A 85 -18.47 -3.70 2.00
C ASN A 85 -17.01 -3.30 1.75
N LEU A 86 -16.40 -3.76 0.65
CA LEU A 86 -15.05 -3.36 0.27
C LEU A 86 -15.08 -1.96 -0.36
N LEU A 87 -14.26 -1.07 0.19
CA LEU A 87 -14.07 0.29 -0.30
C LEU A 87 -12.87 0.39 -1.26
N LEU A 88 -12.91 1.34 -2.18
CA LEU A 88 -11.80 1.73 -3.04
C LEU A 88 -11.21 3.05 -2.56
N SER A 89 -9.88 3.14 -2.55
CA SER A 89 -9.11 4.36 -2.26
C SER A 89 -8.11 4.68 -3.37
N ARG A 90 -7.38 5.77 -3.18
CA ARG A 90 -6.18 6.12 -3.96
C ARG A 90 -4.93 5.64 -3.22
N GLY A 91 -3.86 5.47 -3.98
CA GLY A 91 -2.53 5.28 -3.39
C GLY A 91 -2.21 6.43 -2.43
N MET A 92 -1.40 6.14 -1.42
CA MET A 92 -1.01 7.12 -0.40
C MET A 92 0.50 7.28 -0.36
N GLU A 93 0.93 8.49 -0.01
CA GLU A 93 2.32 8.73 0.37
C GLU A 93 2.50 8.40 1.84
N ILE A 94 3.54 7.64 2.17
CA ILE A 94 3.86 7.29 3.54
C ILE A 94 5.36 7.51 3.78
N PRO A 95 5.74 8.30 4.81
CA PRO A 95 7.11 8.38 5.26
C PRO A 95 7.56 7.05 5.87
N ALA A 96 8.78 6.62 5.57
CA ALA A 96 9.35 5.40 6.10
C ALA A 96 10.00 5.63 7.47
N GLY A 97 9.67 4.77 8.43
CA GLY A 97 10.28 4.77 9.77
C GLY A 97 9.79 5.88 10.72
N ILE A 98 8.64 6.48 10.45
CA ILE A 98 7.95 7.36 11.40
C ILE A 98 7.13 6.58 12.43
N GLU A 99 6.97 7.18 13.60
CA GLU A 99 6.10 6.75 14.68
C GLU A 99 5.05 7.84 14.93
N ILE A 100 3.79 7.45 14.99
CA ILE A 100 2.65 8.33 15.21
C ILE A 100 1.95 7.88 16.50
N PRO A 101 1.49 8.81 17.37
CA PRO A 101 0.68 8.45 18.53
C PRO A 101 -0.46 7.49 18.15
N GLY A 102 -0.61 6.40 18.91
CA GLY A 102 -1.41 5.26 18.48
C GLY A 102 -2.85 5.59 18.07
N GLU A 103 -3.51 6.48 18.81
CA GLU A 103 -4.92 6.85 18.63
C GLU A 103 -5.13 8.01 17.64
N GLU A 104 -4.06 8.58 17.08
CA GLU A 104 -4.14 9.65 16.08
C GLU A 104 -4.95 9.17 14.87
N ILE A 105 -5.94 9.96 14.43
CA ILE A 105 -6.82 9.61 13.33
C ILE A 105 -6.30 10.22 12.03
N THR A 106 -6.01 9.37 11.04
CA THR A 106 -5.71 9.78 9.66
C THR A 106 -6.83 9.33 8.74
N ALA A 107 -7.53 10.27 8.12
CA ALA A 107 -8.54 9.98 7.11
C ALA A 107 -7.90 9.81 5.72
N ILE A 108 -8.02 8.63 5.13
CA ILE A 108 -7.64 8.35 3.74
C ILE A 108 -8.88 8.44 2.84
N PRO A 109 -8.75 8.90 1.58
CA PRO A 109 -9.92 9.16 0.74
C PRO A 109 -10.66 7.87 0.38
N ILE A 110 -11.98 7.91 0.32
CA ILE A 110 -12.79 6.84 -0.28
C ILE A 110 -13.26 7.33 -1.64
N VAL A 111 -12.93 6.59 -2.69
CA VAL A 111 -13.32 6.93 -4.07
C VAL A 111 -14.49 6.09 -4.57
N HIS A 112 -14.73 4.91 -3.99
CA HIS A 112 -15.88 4.08 -4.31
C HIS A 112 -16.27 3.16 -3.15
N PRO A 113 -17.58 2.94 -2.89
CA PRO A 113 -18.68 3.77 -3.38
C PRO A 113 -18.55 5.20 -2.86
N PRO A 114 -19.16 6.20 -3.53
CA PRO A 114 -19.23 7.54 -2.97
C PRO A 114 -20.05 7.49 -1.67
N ILE A 115 -19.42 7.90 -0.57
CA ILE A 115 -20.07 7.98 0.74
C ILE A 115 -20.26 9.44 1.16
N SER A 116 -21.30 9.70 1.95
CA SER A 116 -21.58 10.99 2.58
C SER A 116 -21.56 10.85 4.09
N GLY A 117 -21.20 11.91 4.81
CA GLY A 117 -21.21 11.94 6.28
C GLY A 117 -19.87 11.56 6.94
N PHE A 118 -18.88 11.12 6.16
CA PHE A 118 -17.53 10.85 6.64
C PHE A 118 -16.48 11.60 5.81
N SER A 119 -15.38 12.00 6.46
CA SER A 119 -14.24 12.67 5.82
C SER A 119 -13.35 11.73 5.01
N GLY A 120 -13.44 10.42 5.27
CA GLY A 120 -12.66 9.37 4.63
C GLY A 120 -12.70 8.08 5.44
N PHE A 121 -11.84 7.13 5.09
CA PHE A 121 -11.61 5.92 5.88
C PHE A 121 -10.53 6.18 6.95
N SER A 122 -10.77 5.78 8.18
CA SER A 122 -9.90 6.03 9.31
C SER A 122 -8.80 4.97 9.40
N LEU A 123 -7.56 5.42 9.36
CA LEU A 123 -6.40 4.70 9.88
C LEU A 123 -5.94 5.35 11.17
N LEU A 124 -5.64 4.53 12.17
CA LEU A 124 -5.05 4.97 13.44
C LEU A 124 -3.53 5.04 13.33
N GLY A 125 -2.90 5.82 14.20
CA GLY A 125 -1.43 5.92 14.29
C GLY A 125 -0.73 4.57 14.48
N PHE A 126 -1.37 3.60 15.14
CA PHE A 126 -0.89 2.20 15.21
C PHE A 126 -0.67 1.58 13.81
N GLU A 127 -1.65 1.74 12.93
CA GLU A 127 -1.63 1.18 11.58
C GLU A 127 -0.62 1.92 10.72
N ILE A 128 -0.63 3.25 10.74
CA ILE A 128 0.32 4.06 9.96
C ILE A 128 1.77 3.79 10.40
N THR A 129 2.03 3.68 11.71
CA THR A 129 3.36 3.35 12.24
C THR A 129 3.81 1.96 11.77
N SER A 130 2.92 0.97 11.83
CA SER A 130 3.20 -0.38 11.35
C SER A 130 3.53 -0.39 9.85
N MET A 131 2.72 0.30 9.03
CA MET A 131 2.96 0.44 7.58
C MET A 131 4.28 1.16 7.29
N SER A 132 4.52 2.29 7.95
CA SER A 132 5.72 3.13 7.85
C SER A 132 7.00 2.36 8.16
N GLY A 133 7.01 1.56 9.24
CA GLY A 133 8.14 0.70 9.58
C GLY A 133 8.29 -0.48 8.62
N GLY A 134 7.17 -1.09 8.23
CA GLY A 134 7.17 -2.31 7.42
C GLY A 134 7.57 -2.10 5.96
N ILE A 135 7.51 -0.88 5.42
CA ILE A 135 8.00 -0.58 4.06
C ILE A 135 9.52 -0.43 3.96
N ALA A 136 10.24 -0.34 5.10
CA ALA A 136 11.68 -0.23 5.08
C ALA A 136 12.33 -1.41 4.33
N GLY A 137 13.28 -1.09 3.47
CA GLY A 137 13.97 -2.07 2.62
C GLY A 137 13.16 -2.60 1.43
N MET A 138 11.89 -2.21 1.24
CA MET A 138 11.15 -2.55 0.03
C MET A 138 11.75 -1.84 -1.19
N ARG A 139 11.67 -2.46 -2.36
CA ARG A 139 11.99 -1.83 -3.66
C ARG A 139 10.74 -1.61 -4.50
N PRO A 140 10.72 -0.60 -5.40
CA PRO A 140 9.59 -0.40 -6.31
C PRO A 140 9.20 -1.68 -7.05
N GLY A 141 7.90 -1.97 -7.08
CA GLY A 141 7.30 -3.21 -7.61
C GLY A 141 7.21 -4.36 -6.60
N GLU A 142 7.83 -4.26 -5.41
CA GLU A 142 7.69 -5.28 -4.37
C GLU A 142 6.35 -5.16 -3.64
N MET A 143 5.84 -6.32 -3.23
CA MET A 143 4.66 -6.44 -2.38
C MET A 143 5.05 -7.04 -1.03
N ARG A 144 4.44 -6.55 0.04
CA ARG A 144 4.66 -7.04 1.40
C ARG A 144 3.39 -6.93 2.24
N THR A 145 3.04 -8.01 2.93
CA THR A 145 2.01 -7.96 3.97
C THR A 145 2.63 -7.51 5.28
N ILE A 146 2.06 -6.47 5.89
CA ILE A 146 2.49 -5.89 7.16
C ILE A 146 1.37 -6.08 8.17
N SER A 147 1.64 -6.86 9.21
CA SER A 147 0.71 -7.02 10.33
C SER A 147 0.69 -5.78 11.21
N PHE A 148 -0.49 -5.42 11.72
CA PHE A 148 -0.63 -4.29 12.63
C PHE A 148 -0.42 -4.71 14.08
N SER A 149 0.27 -3.86 14.83
CA SER A 149 0.49 -4.01 16.26
C SER A 149 -0.17 -2.88 17.03
N TYR A 150 -0.94 -3.23 18.05
CA TYR A 150 -1.65 -2.29 18.92
C TYR A 150 -1.11 -2.32 20.36
N GLY A 151 -0.02 -3.07 20.60
CA GLY A 151 0.48 -3.35 21.94
C GLY A 151 -0.60 -4.02 22.80
N GLU A 152 -0.81 -3.49 24.00
CA GLU A 152 -1.85 -3.95 24.93
C GLU A 152 -3.25 -3.39 24.60
N ASN A 153 -3.37 -2.46 23.64
CA ASN A 153 -4.65 -1.85 23.30
C ASN A 153 -5.52 -2.84 22.50
N ARG A 154 -6.68 -3.18 23.08
CA ARG A 154 -7.64 -4.09 22.46
C ARG A 154 -8.58 -3.39 21.47
N LEU A 155 -8.69 -2.06 21.53
CA LEU A 155 -9.64 -1.26 20.75
C LEU A 155 -11.01 -1.93 20.70
N GLU A 156 -11.50 -2.28 21.89
CA GLU A 156 -12.78 -2.90 22.13
C GLU A 156 -13.70 -1.90 22.83
N ALA A 157 -14.98 -1.92 22.48
CA ALA A 157 -16.01 -1.14 23.13
C ALA A 157 -17.25 -2.01 23.36
N SER A 158 -17.99 -1.70 24.42
CA SER A 158 -19.31 -2.26 24.65
C SER A 158 -20.32 -1.15 24.39
N LEU A 159 -21.19 -1.35 23.41
CA LEU A 159 -22.29 -0.43 23.09
C LEU A 159 -23.55 -0.97 23.76
N SER A 160 -24.25 -0.14 24.54
CA SER A 160 -25.62 -0.46 24.92
C SER A 160 -26.56 -0.35 23.72
N GLU A 161 -27.80 -0.81 23.85
CA GLU A 161 -28.84 -0.57 22.84
C GLU A 161 -29.01 0.94 22.56
N GLU A 162 -29.06 1.77 23.61
CA GLU A 162 -29.18 3.23 23.50
C GLU A 162 -27.97 3.84 22.75
N ASP A 163 -26.75 3.40 23.06
CA ASP A 163 -25.55 3.89 22.36
C ASP A 163 -25.56 3.48 20.88
N ALA A 164 -25.97 2.25 20.58
CA ALA A 164 -26.05 1.73 19.22
C ALA A 164 -27.08 2.53 18.40
N GLU A 165 -28.27 2.74 18.95
CA GLU A 165 -29.31 3.56 18.32
C GLU A 165 -28.87 5.02 18.15
N GLY A 166 -28.16 5.58 19.14
CA GLY A 166 -27.55 6.91 19.08
C GLY A 166 -26.52 7.05 17.95
N LEU A 167 -25.85 5.96 17.57
CA LEU A 167 -24.96 5.88 16.41
C LEU A 167 -25.71 5.58 15.09
N GLY A 168 -27.05 5.50 15.12
CA GLY A 168 -27.87 5.15 13.97
C GLY A 168 -27.80 3.67 13.58
N LEU A 169 -27.33 2.80 14.48
CA LEU A 169 -27.26 1.36 14.28
C LEU A 169 -28.59 0.73 14.73
N ASN A 170 -29.23 -0.06 13.88
CA ASN A 170 -30.38 -0.86 14.30
C ASN A 170 -29.89 -2.07 15.12
N PHE A 171 -29.98 -1.99 16.45
CA PHE A 171 -29.50 -3.03 17.36
C PHE A 171 -29.99 -4.44 17.01
N THR A 172 -31.22 -4.56 16.50
CA THR A 172 -31.83 -5.87 16.19
C THR A 172 -31.26 -6.53 14.94
N GLU A 173 -30.78 -5.76 13.96
CA GLU A 173 -30.36 -6.26 12.64
C GLU A 173 -28.93 -6.81 12.61
N TRP A 174 -28.11 -6.48 13.61
CA TRP A 174 -26.70 -6.85 13.60
C TRP A 174 -26.41 -8.20 14.26
N GLU A 175 -25.55 -8.99 13.64
CA GLU A 175 -25.10 -10.29 14.11
C GLU A 175 -23.60 -10.31 14.47
N VAL A 176 -23.20 -11.34 15.23
CA VAL A 176 -21.78 -11.55 15.55
C VAL A 176 -20.99 -11.80 14.27
N GLY A 177 -19.91 -11.05 14.08
CA GLY A 177 -19.08 -11.09 12.89
C GLY A 177 -19.40 -10.01 11.86
N ASP A 178 -20.52 -9.31 11.99
CA ASP A 178 -20.86 -8.20 11.09
C ASP A 178 -19.92 -7.00 11.27
N LEU A 179 -19.78 -6.25 10.18
CA LEU A 179 -19.06 -4.99 10.14
C LEU A 179 -20.04 -3.83 10.31
N ILE A 180 -19.81 -2.99 11.31
CA ILE A 180 -20.57 -1.78 11.57
C ILE A 180 -19.75 -0.54 11.24
N PRO A 181 -20.35 0.51 10.63
CA PRO A 181 -19.68 1.77 10.42
C PRO A 181 -19.63 2.56 11.74
N LEU A 182 -18.44 3.04 12.10
CA LEU A 182 -18.17 3.90 13.25
C LEU A 182 -17.60 5.22 12.77
N GLY A 183 -18.07 6.34 13.32
CA GLY A 183 -17.47 7.65 13.10
C GLY A 183 -16.45 7.98 14.17
N LEU A 184 -15.16 8.02 13.81
CA LEU A 184 -14.12 8.47 14.73
C LEU A 184 -13.84 9.97 14.53
N THR A 185 -13.76 10.69 15.65
CA THR A 185 -13.41 12.10 15.68
C THR A 185 -12.59 12.42 16.93
N THR A 186 -11.67 13.37 16.81
CA THR A 186 -10.92 13.95 17.93
C THR A 186 -11.75 14.92 18.76
N SER A 187 -12.87 15.41 18.22
CA SER A 187 -13.76 16.38 18.84
C SER A 187 -15.19 15.82 18.91
N PRO A 188 -15.51 14.97 19.89
CA PRO A 188 -16.85 14.38 20.03
C PRO A 188 -17.90 15.38 20.56
N GLU A 189 -17.49 16.58 20.98
CA GLU A 189 -18.40 17.60 21.52
C GLU A 189 -19.23 18.26 20.43
N ILE A 190 -20.53 18.46 20.70
CA ILE A 190 -21.39 19.30 19.86
C ILE A 190 -20.83 20.72 19.92
N PRO A 191 -20.44 21.33 18.78
CA PRO A 191 -19.84 22.65 18.81
C PRO A 191 -20.83 23.66 19.42
N VAL A 192 -20.40 24.32 20.49
CA VAL A 192 -21.21 25.36 21.14
C VAL A 192 -20.95 26.69 20.43
N GLY A 193 -21.75 27.03 19.42
CA GLY A 193 -21.63 28.29 18.66
C GLY A 193 -21.71 28.11 17.14
N ASN A 194 -20.98 28.94 16.39
CA ASN A 194 -20.87 28.89 14.93
C ASN A 194 -19.72 27.97 14.44
N ASP A 195 -19.16 27.16 15.32
CA ASP A 195 -18.08 26.25 14.97
C ASP A 195 -18.62 25.12 14.09
N THR A 196 -17.91 24.81 13.01
CA THR A 196 -18.30 23.74 12.10
C THR A 196 -17.92 22.41 12.75
N PRO A 197 -18.87 21.47 12.94
CA PRO A 197 -18.55 20.17 13.51
C PRO A 197 -17.48 19.45 12.67
N GLU A 198 -16.48 18.85 13.32
CA GLU A 198 -15.51 18.01 12.62
C GLU A 198 -16.22 16.82 11.99
N THR A 199 -16.03 16.62 10.68
CA THR A 199 -16.64 15.48 9.98
C THR A 199 -15.87 14.20 10.36
N PRO A 200 -16.52 13.20 11.00
CA PRO A 200 -15.83 12.03 11.49
C PRO A 200 -15.24 11.19 10.34
N ALA A 201 -14.19 10.43 10.63
CA ALA A 201 -13.63 9.45 9.71
C ALA A 201 -14.31 8.08 9.91
N LEU A 202 -14.65 7.41 8.81
CA LEU A 202 -15.28 6.10 8.81
C LEU A 202 -14.29 5.04 9.27
N ARG A 203 -14.62 4.31 10.33
CA ARG A 203 -13.91 3.10 10.74
C ARG A 203 -14.88 1.93 10.77
N PHE A 204 -14.46 0.75 10.34
CA PHE A 204 -15.28 -0.44 10.52
C PHE A 204 -14.99 -1.08 11.88
N GLY A 205 -16.03 -1.22 12.70
CA GLY A 205 -16.04 -2.12 13.85
C GLY A 205 -16.55 -3.49 13.45
N ARG A 206 -16.12 -4.53 14.14
CA ARG A 206 -16.63 -5.90 14.03
C ARG A 206 -17.29 -6.31 15.33
N ILE A 207 -18.48 -6.89 15.24
CA ILE A 207 -19.19 -7.39 16.42
C ILE A 207 -18.54 -8.70 16.87
N LEU A 208 -18.05 -8.71 18.10
CA LEU A 208 -17.45 -9.87 18.76
C LEU A 208 -18.48 -10.70 19.51
N ALA A 209 -19.44 -10.04 20.14
CA ALA A 209 -20.52 -10.69 20.87
C ALA A 209 -21.75 -9.78 20.92
N LYS A 210 -22.93 -10.39 21.03
CA LYS A 210 -24.21 -9.72 21.21
C LYS A 210 -24.94 -10.34 22.39
N THR A 211 -25.45 -9.50 23.28
CA THR A 211 -26.39 -9.86 24.34
C THR A 211 -27.74 -9.19 24.05
N PRO A 212 -28.81 -9.47 24.82
CA PRO A 212 -30.06 -8.73 24.67
C PRO A 212 -29.92 -7.21 24.86
N ASP A 213 -28.92 -6.76 25.62
CA ASP A 213 -28.82 -5.36 26.06
C ASP A 213 -27.54 -4.66 25.54
N SER A 214 -26.63 -5.39 24.88
CA SER A 214 -25.35 -4.84 24.44
C SER A 214 -24.69 -5.52 23.24
N LEU A 215 -23.87 -4.77 22.52
CA LEU A 215 -22.96 -5.23 21.48
C LEU A 215 -21.51 -5.03 21.94
N ALA A 216 -20.73 -6.10 22.01
CA ALA A 216 -19.29 -6.02 22.16
C ALA A 216 -18.66 -5.92 20.77
N ILE A 217 -17.90 -4.86 20.53
CA ILE A 217 -17.27 -4.58 19.24
C ILE A 217 -15.76 -4.45 19.39
N THR A 218 -15.03 -4.84 18.35
CA THR A 218 -13.63 -4.44 18.17
C THR A 218 -13.50 -3.64 16.90
N TYR A 219 -12.66 -2.64 16.90
CA TYR A 219 -12.36 -1.86 15.70
C TYR A 219 -10.87 -1.97 15.39
N ARG A 220 -10.29 -3.18 15.48
CA ARG A 220 -8.93 -3.48 15.05
C ARG A 220 -8.90 -3.99 13.61
N TYR A 221 -7.85 -3.62 12.90
CA TYR A 221 -7.48 -4.19 11.62
C TYR A 221 -6.29 -5.16 11.79
N GLY A 222 -6.21 -6.18 10.96
CA GLY A 222 -5.20 -7.23 11.06
C GLY A 222 -3.90 -6.88 10.34
N SER A 223 -3.99 -6.40 9.10
CA SER A 223 -2.82 -6.16 8.26
C SER A 223 -3.08 -5.21 7.09
N ALA A 224 -2.00 -4.78 6.45
CA ALA A 224 -1.99 -4.16 5.12
C ALA A 224 -1.17 -5.00 4.14
N ASP A 225 -1.75 -5.35 3.00
CA ASP A 225 -1.00 -5.81 1.83
C ASP A 225 -0.52 -4.57 1.06
N ILE A 226 0.76 -4.23 1.15
CA ILE A 226 1.34 -3.04 0.54
C ILE A 226 2.07 -3.41 -0.75
N THR A 227 1.84 -2.63 -1.81
CA THR A 227 2.68 -2.59 -3.01
C THR A 227 3.44 -1.29 -3.04
N LEU A 228 4.77 -1.35 -3.12
CA LEU A 228 5.60 -0.16 -3.26
C LEU A 228 5.60 0.29 -4.73
N ASN A 229 4.94 1.40 -5.04
CA ASN A 229 4.86 1.89 -6.43
C ASN A 229 6.13 2.66 -6.81
N SER A 230 6.58 3.57 -5.95
CA SER A 230 7.79 4.36 -6.16
C SER A 230 8.32 4.96 -4.85
N ILE A 231 9.58 5.42 -4.90
CA ILE A 231 10.19 6.26 -3.86
C ILE A 231 10.20 7.69 -4.39
N VAL A 232 9.62 8.63 -3.65
CA VAL A 232 9.41 10.01 -4.09
C VAL A 232 10.61 10.88 -3.73
N ARG A 233 11.08 10.79 -2.48
CA ARG A 233 12.23 11.53 -1.94
C ARG A 233 12.90 10.77 -0.82
#